data_AF-A0AAW2FMH4-F1
#
_entry.id   AF-A0AAW2FMH4-F1
#
_cell.length_a   1.000
_cell.length_b   1.000
_cell.length_c   1.000
_cell.angle_alpha   90.00
_cell.angle_beta   90.00
_cell.angle_gamma   90.00
#
_symmetry.space_group_name_H-M   'P 1'
#
loop_
_entity.id
_entity.type
_entity.pdbx_description
1 polymer ?
#
loop_
_entity_poly.entity_id
_entity_poly.type
_entity_poly.pdbx_seq_one_letter_code
_entity_poly.pdbx_strand_id
1 'polypeptide(L)'
;MTDTRPTRDKSATLQNSSYKRDIKYVFKLNNWILGSLGIWPVAIRGIGRHVSKISIAIWNLALSFAIVPCALHIVYDEKDIIIRLKLGGLMAFCFTAMTKYCIFVIRRPKIDRCIEYVKNDWWQVTFTSDRELMLKYATTGRTLTIIGASFMYTAGIIYHLILPFCSEHKFNNQTIRPLVYPTYSKFGQSHISPVYEIMYVAHCMCGYTIYSVTAGACGLAALFATHACGQIQILVTRLEDLLTGERFQPNSNVHHRIAVIVKNHVRILRFATVVEEVLQEVCLVEFSSSVCTICLLEYYCIVDWKADDRIGLTTYFLLFVSFCFNIYILCYIGEVLMEKSTKLGSICYMINWYQLSPKSVRNLILIIAMSSHPIKLSAGRMVDLSLTTFGNVLKTSVAYLSFLRTLVM
;
A
#
# COMPACT_ATOMS: atom_id res chain seq x y z
N MET A 1 -2.89 -43.27 -22.81
CA MET A 1 -3.04 -42.54 -21.54
C MET A 1 -1.72 -41.84 -21.28
N THR A 2 -1.72 -40.52 -21.44
CA THR A 2 -0.55 -39.67 -21.62
C THR A 2 0.24 -39.47 -20.32
N ASP A 3 1.45 -40.04 -20.29
CA ASP A 3 2.49 -39.82 -19.27
C ASP A 3 2.99 -38.37 -19.37
N THR A 4 2.45 -37.49 -18.53
CA THR A 4 2.92 -36.10 -18.39
C THR A 4 3.98 -36.05 -17.30
N ARG A 5 5.19 -36.47 -17.65
CA ARG A 5 6.37 -36.21 -16.82
C ARG A 5 6.59 -34.70 -16.71
N PRO A 6 6.83 -34.15 -15.51
CA PRO A 6 7.26 -32.77 -15.37
C PRO A 6 8.63 -32.61 -16.07
N THR A 7 8.76 -31.54 -16.84
CA THR A 7 9.98 -31.16 -17.54
C THR A 7 11.15 -31.04 -16.57
N ARG A 8 12.17 -31.89 -16.75
CA ARG A 8 13.45 -31.86 -16.03
C ARG A 8 14.08 -30.45 -16.08
N ASP A 9 14.15 -29.76 -14.94
CA ASP A 9 14.92 -28.51 -14.78
C ASP A 9 16.42 -28.86 -14.72
N LYS A 10 17.04 -29.05 -15.89
CA LYS A 10 18.44 -29.50 -16.04
C LYS A 10 19.49 -28.40 -15.81
N SER A 11 19.12 -27.18 -15.43
CA SER A 11 20.08 -26.07 -15.33
C SER A 11 19.92 -25.27 -14.05
N ALA A 12 20.41 -25.81 -12.92
CA ALA A 12 20.82 -24.97 -11.82
C ALA A 12 21.97 -24.07 -12.31
N THR A 13 21.70 -22.77 -12.47
CA THR A 13 22.74 -21.81 -12.83
C THR A 13 23.49 -21.36 -11.58
N LEU A 14 24.77 -20.98 -11.72
CA LEU A 14 25.58 -20.48 -10.60
C LEU A 14 24.97 -19.23 -9.95
N GLN A 15 24.24 -18.40 -10.73
CA GLN A 15 23.60 -17.17 -10.29
C GLN A 15 22.56 -16.66 -11.30
N ASN A 16 21.58 -15.87 -10.84
CA ASN A 16 20.58 -15.25 -11.72
C ASN A 16 21.21 -14.23 -12.69
N SER A 17 21.45 -14.65 -13.93
CA SER A 17 21.96 -13.81 -15.02
C SER A 17 21.03 -12.64 -15.37
N SER A 18 19.72 -12.78 -15.11
CA SER A 18 18.69 -11.77 -15.37
C SER A 18 18.44 -10.82 -14.18
N TYR A 19 19.18 -10.95 -13.08
CA TYR A 19 18.95 -10.23 -11.82
C TYR A 19 18.67 -8.73 -11.99
N LYS A 20 19.52 -8.02 -12.73
CA LYS A 20 19.37 -6.56 -12.93
C LYS A 20 18.04 -6.19 -13.61
N ARG A 21 17.62 -7.00 -14.59
CA ARG A 21 16.36 -6.82 -15.31
C ARG A 21 15.17 -7.10 -14.39
N ASP A 22 15.25 -8.18 -13.63
CA ASP A 22 14.18 -8.62 -12.74
C ASP A 22 13.95 -7.60 -11.62
N ILE A 23 15.02 -7.12 -10.97
CA ILE A 23 14.93 -6.09 -9.92
C ILE A 23 14.40 -4.77 -10.46
N LYS A 24 14.87 -4.33 -11.64
CA LYS A 24 14.33 -3.13 -12.29
C LYS A 24 12.84 -3.30 -12.57
N TYR A 25 12.41 -4.48 -13.03
CA TYR A 25 11.01 -4.79 -13.25
C TYR A 25 10.22 -4.75 -11.94
N VAL A 26 10.64 -5.47 -10.89
CA VAL A 26 9.93 -5.55 -9.61
C VAL A 26 9.72 -4.17 -8.98
N PHE A 27 10.76 -3.33 -8.93
CA PHE A 27 10.70 -2.05 -8.23
C PHE A 27 10.23 -0.87 -9.06
N LYS A 28 10.08 -0.97 -10.40
CA LYS A 28 9.82 0.19 -11.28
C LYS A 28 8.68 1.10 -10.80
N LEU A 29 7.54 0.51 -10.43
CA LEU A 29 6.35 1.26 -10.03
C LEU A 29 6.53 1.96 -8.69
N ASN A 30 6.93 1.21 -7.66
CA ASN A 30 7.15 1.76 -6.33
C ASN A 30 8.29 2.79 -6.30
N ASN A 31 9.36 2.56 -7.06
CA ASN A 31 10.43 3.54 -7.24
C ASN A 31 9.94 4.82 -7.93
N TRP A 32 8.98 4.74 -8.86
CA TRP A 32 8.43 5.93 -9.49
C TRP A 32 7.53 6.72 -8.52
N ILE A 33 6.57 6.05 -7.87
CA ILE A 33 5.61 6.67 -6.94
C ILE A 33 6.31 7.22 -5.69
N LEU A 34 7.10 6.40 -4.99
CA LEU A 34 7.77 6.82 -3.76
C LEU A 34 9.07 7.58 -4.02
N GLY A 35 9.65 7.43 -5.21
CA GLY A 35 10.84 8.18 -5.61
C GLY A 35 10.54 9.64 -5.92
N SER A 36 9.40 9.95 -6.54
CA SER A 36 8.96 11.34 -6.75
C SER A 36 8.73 12.08 -5.43
N LEU A 37 8.32 11.33 -4.40
CA LEU A 37 8.15 11.80 -3.03
C LEU A 37 9.44 11.88 -2.21
N GLY A 38 10.58 11.42 -2.75
CA GLY A 38 11.86 11.37 -2.03
C GLY A 38 11.95 10.28 -0.96
N ILE A 39 10.91 9.44 -0.80
CA ILE A 39 10.83 8.36 0.19
C ILE A 39 11.65 7.15 -0.25
N TRP A 40 11.59 6.78 -1.53
CA TRP A 40 12.23 5.55 -2.01
C TRP A 40 13.75 5.59 -1.73
N PRO A 41 14.30 4.55 -1.07
CA PRO A 41 15.72 4.49 -0.76
C PRO A 41 16.48 4.05 -2.01
N VAL A 42 16.72 4.99 -2.92
CA VAL A 42 17.77 4.81 -3.92
C VAL A 42 19.10 4.98 -3.19
N ALA A 43 20.03 4.06 -3.40
CA ALA A 43 21.43 4.16 -2.97
C ALA A 43 22.13 5.30 -3.75
N ILE A 44 21.76 6.55 -3.47
CA ILE A 44 22.39 7.72 -4.07
C ILE A 44 23.48 8.16 -3.12
N ARG A 45 24.74 7.83 -3.44
CA ARG A 45 25.91 8.38 -2.74
C ARG A 45 26.07 9.86 -3.14
N GLY A 46 26.53 10.69 -2.20
CA GLY A 46 26.82 12.12 -2.43
C GLY A 46 25.58 13.03 -2.50
N ILE A 47 25.50 13.86 -3.55
CA ILE A 47 24.54 14.97 -3.73
C ILE A 47 23.07 14.53 -3.63
N GLY A 48 22.72 13.31 -4.05
CA GLY A 48 21.33 12.85 -4.03
C GLY A 48 20.72 12.64 -2.64
N ARG A 49 21.53 12.51 -1.58
CA ARG A 49 20.99 12.50 -0.20
C ARG A 49 20.40 13.86 0.18
N HIS A 50 20.97 14.95 -0.32
CA HIS A 50 20.42 16.29 -0.15
C HIS A 50 19.15 16.46 -0.98
N VAL A 51 19.10 15.92 -2.21
CA VAL A 51 17.92 15.97 -3.07
C VAL A 51 16.69 15.30 -2.41
N SER A 52 16.85 14.12 -1.80
CA SER A 52 15.76 13.46 -1.06
C SER A 52 15.27 14.31 0.13
N LYS A 53 16.17 14.93 0.90
CA LYS A 53 15.79 15.83 2.01
C LYS A 53 15.06 17.09 1.53
N ILE A 54 15.53 17.69 0.43
CA ILE A 54 14.90 18.87 -0.18
C ILE A 54 13.49 18.49 -0.68
N SER A 55 13.36 17.35 -1.37
CA SER A 55 12.05 16.85 -1.81
C SER A 55 11.09 16.65 -0.64
N ILE A 56 11.56 16.05 0.47
CA ILE A 56 10.77 15.88 1.69
C ILE A 56 10.31 17.21 2.28
N ALA A 57 11.18 18.22 2.31
CA ALA A 57 10.81 19.55 2.78
C ALA A 57 9.76 20.21 1.89
N ILE A 58 9.92 20.12 0.56
CA ILE A 58 8.98 20.70 -0.42
C ILE A 58 7.59 20.09 -0.28
N TRP A 59 7.47 18.76 -0.22
CA TRP A 59 6.18 18.09 -0.13
C TRP A 59 5.45 18.36 1.21
N ASN A 60 6.18 18.42 2.33
CA ASN A 60 5.59 18.82 3.61
C ASN A 60 5.15 20.29 3.62
N LEU A 61 5.94 21.17 2.99
CA LEU A 61 5.60 22.59 2.87
C LEU A 61 4.34 22.77 2.02
N ALA A 62 4.20 22.02 0.91
CA ALA A 62 3.00 22.04 0.08
C ALA A 62 1.74 21.58 0.86
N LEU A 63 1.84 20.50 1.65
CA LEU A 63 0.75 20.04 2.52
C LEU A 63 0.38 21.11 3.57
N SER A 64 1.38 21.68 4.23
CA SER A 64 1.17 22.71 5.27
C SER A 64 0.54 23.98 4.70
N PHE A 65 0.97 24.37 3.48
CA PHE A 65 0.44 25.53 2.76
C PHE A 65 -1.03 25.36 2.35
N ALA A 66 -1.50 24.13 2.11
CA ALA A 66 -2.93 23.88 1.87
C ALA A 66 -3.73 23.85 3.19
N ILE A 67 -3.16 23.27 4.25
CA ILE A 67 -3.83 23.07 5.55
C ILE A 67 -4.11 24.40 6.25
N VAL A 68 -3.09 25.25 6.41
CA VAL A 68 -3.19 26.44 7.27
C VAL A 68 -4.22 27.47 6.76
N PRO A 69 -4.21 27.89 5.49
CA PRO A 69 -5.15 28.88 4.98
C PRO A 69 -6.60 28.37 4.96
N CYS A 70 -6.79 27.09 4.65
CA CYS A 70 -8.12 26.48 4.61
C CYS A 70 -8.68 26.27 6.03
N ALA A 71 -7.85 25.93 7.02
CA ALA A 71 -8.28 25.88 8.41
C ALA A 71 -8.75 27.26 8.91
N LEU A 72 -8.01 28.33 8.58
CA LEU A 72 -8.42 29.69 8.93
C LEU A 72 -9.73 30.10 8.23
N HIS A 73 -9.92 29.71 6.96
CA HIS A 73 -11.15 29.97 6.23
C HIS A 73 -12.37 29.28 6.88
N ILE A 74 -12.26 28.01 7.27
CA ILE A 74 -13.33 27.26 7.95
C ILE A 74 -13.73 27.95 9.27
N VAL A 75 -12.75 28.44 10.03
CA VAL A 75 -12.98 29.05 11.35
C VAL A 75 -13.62 30.43 11.24
N TYR A 76 -13.13 31.28 10.33
CA TYR A 76 -13.44 32.71 10.33
C TYR A 76 -14.41 33.17 9.24
N ASP A 77 -14.42 32.53 8.07
CA ASP A 77 -15.19 33.01 6.92
C ASP A 77 -16.46 32.20 6.68
N GLU A 78 -16.34 30.87 6.66
CA GLU A 78 -17.44 30.01 6.27
C GLU A 78 -18.45 29.90 7.41
N LYS A 79 -19.75 29.97 7.12
CA LYS A 79 -20.82 29.84 8.14
C LYS A 79 -21.75 28.67 7.86
N ASP A 80 -21.78 28.18 6.62
CA ASP A 80 -22.60 27.03 6.24
C ASP A 80 -22.01 25.75 6.84
N ILE A 81 -22.83 25.01 7.59
CA ILE A 81 -22.42 23.80 8.30
C ILE A 81 -22.03 22.69 7.31
N ILE A 82 -22.71 22.58 6.17
CA ILE A 82 -22.45 21.57 5.14
C ILE A 82 -21.13 21.87 4.43
N ILE A 83 -20.86 23.13 4.09
CA ILE A 83 -19.59 23.54 3.47
C ILE A 83 -18.44 23.36 4.48
N ARG A 84 -18.63 23.75 5.74
CA ARG A 84 -17.67 23.48 6.82
C ARG A 84 -17.37 21.99 6.96
N LEU A 85 -18.39 21.14 6.86
CA LEU A 85 -18.20 19.69 6.94
C LEU A 85 -17.42 19.15 5.75
N LYS A 86 -17.71 19.61 4.51
CA LYS A 86 -16.96 19.24 3.29
C LYS A 86 -15.48 19.64 3.40
N LEU A 87 -15.21 20.88 3.78
CA LEU A 87 -13.84 21.39 3.96
C LEU A 87 -13.12 20.74 5.15
N GLY A 88 -13.84 20.45 6.23
CA GLY A 88 -13.32 19.72 7.39
C GLY A 88 -12.90 18.29 7.04
N GLY A 89 -13.70 17.58 6.24
CA GLY A 89 -13.36 16.26 5.71
C GLY A 89 -12.09 16.28 4.84
N LEU A 90 -12.00 17.25 3.93
CA LEU A 90 -10.82 17.48 3.10
C LEU A 90 -9.57 17.77 3.96
N MET A 91 -9.71 18.57 5.02
CA MET A 91 -8.63 18.90 5.95
C MET A 91 -8.15 17.67 6.73
N ALA A 92 -9.09 16.87 7.24
CA ALA A 92 -8.79 15.62 7.95
C ALA A 92 -8.02 14.64 7.04
N PHE A 93 -8.38 14.59 5.75
CA PHE A 93 -7.70 13.76 4.78
C PHE A 93 -6.27 14.25 4.49
N CYS A 94 -6.06 15.56 4.37
CA CYS A 94 -4.72 16.14 4.23
C CYS A 94 -3.84 15.85 5.45
N PHE A 95 -4.38 16.00 6.65
CA PHE A 95 -3.68 15.68 7.89
C PHE A 95 -3.30 14.20 7.98
N THR A 96 -4.21 13.32 7.57
CA THR A 96 -3.97 11.87 7.48
C THR A 96 -2.81 11.57 6.52
N ALA A 97 -2.79 12.19 5.34
CA ALA A 97 -1.72 12.02 4.36
C ALA A 97 -0.38 12.55 4.88
N MET A 98 -0.37 13.71 5.53
CA MET A 98 0.83 14.28 6.17
C MET A 98 1.39 13.34 7.24
N THR A 99 0.52 12.75 8.07
CA THR A 99 0.92 11.78 9.08
C THR A 99 1.54 10.53 8.45
N LYS A 100 0.90 9.95 7.42
CA LYS A 100 1.45 8.80 6.67
C LYS A 100 2.79 9.14 6.02
N TYR A 101 2.92 10.34 5.44
CA TYR A 101 4.16 10.82 4.84
C TYR A 101 5.29 10.87 5.86
N CYS A 102 5.06 11.49 7.02
CA CYS A 102 6.02 11.53 8.13
C CYS A 102 6.42 10.13 8.60
N ILE A 103 5.46 9.21 8.75
CA ILE A 103 5.74 7.82 9.13
C ILE A 103 6.65 7.17 8.08
N PHE A 104 6.38 7.31 6.78
CA PHE A 104 7.25 6.74 5.75
C PHE A 104 8.65 7.33 5.74
N VAL A 105 8.80 8.63 5.96
CA VAL A 105 10.11 9.27 6.08
C VAL A 105 10.88 8.70 7.27
N ILE A 106 10.23 8.52 8.42
CA ILE A 106 10.83 7.91 9.63
C ILE A 106 11.20 6.44 9.38
N ARG A 107 10.33 5.68 8.69
CA ARG A 107 10.51 4.24 8.40
C ARG A 107 11.41 3.96 7.20
N ARG A 108 11.90 4.98 6.50
CA ARG A 108 12.79 4.87 5.33
C ARG A 108 13.96 3.88 5.50
N PRO A 109 14.71 3.84 6.62
CA PRO A 109 15.78 2.86 6.80
C PRO A 109 15.30 1.40 6.84
N LYS A 110 14.08 1.16 7.34
CA LYS A 110 13.49 -0.19 7.37
C LYS A 110 12.97 -0.58 5.98
N ILE A 111 12.44 0.36 5.21
CA ILE A 111 12.08 0.15 3.79
C ILE A 111 13.31 -0.28 2.99
N ASP A 112 14.45 0.36 3.22
CA ASP A 112 15.72 0.01 2.57
C ASP A 112 16.15 -1.43 2.91
N ARG A 113 16.08 -1.82 4.19
CA ARG A 113 16.32 -3.20 4.61
C ARG A 113 15.39 -4.20 3.91
N CYS A 114 14.09 -3.91 3.80
CA CYS A 114 13.16 -4.77 3.05
C CYS A 114 13.57 -4.90 1.58
N ILE A 115 14.00 -3.81 0.94
CA ILE A 115 14.48 -3.82 -0.44
C ILE A 115 15.76 -4.66 -0.56
N GLU A 116 16.67 -4.60 0.41
CA GLU A 116 17.86 -5.45 0.45
C GLU A 116 17.52 -6.94 0.58
N TYR A 117 16.54 -7.30 1.42
CA TYR A 117 16.03 -8.68 1.48
C TYR A 117 15.57 -9.17 0.11
N VAL A 118 14.69 -8.39 -0.54
CA VAL A 118 14.17 -8.73 -1.87
C VAL A 118 15.33 -8.85 -2.87
N LYS A 119 16.23 -7.87 -2.95
CA LYS A 119 17.42 -7.92 -3.83
C LYS A 119 18.25 -9.18 -3.59
N ASN A 120 18.53 -9.51 -2.34
CA ASN A 120 19.33 -10.68 -2.01
C ASN A 120 18.63 -12.00 -2.40
N ASP A 121 17.31 -12.08 -2.28
CA ASP A 121 16.55 -13.27 -2.71
C ASP A 121 16.60 -13.43 -4.24
N TRP A 122 16.40 -12.34 -4.99
CA TRP A 122 16.50 -12.35 -6.46
C TRP A 122 17.91 -12.60 -6.99
N TRP A 123 18.93 -12.25 -6.21
CA TRP A 123 20.33 -12.50 -6.55
C TRP A 123 20.72 -13.97 -6.32
N GLN A 124 20.17 -14.59 -5.27
CA GLN A 124 20.49 -15.96 -4.86
C GLN A 124 19.65 -17.04 -5.56
N VAL A 125 18.64 -16.67 -6.37
CA VAL A 125 17.83 -17.66 -7.10
C VAL A 125 18.67 -18.35 -8.18
N THR A 126 18.73 -19.68 -8.11
CA THR A 126 19.53 -20.54 -9.01
C THR A 126 18.68 -21.34 -9.99
N PHE A 127 17.50 -21.76 -9.56
CA PHE A 127 16.56 -22.57 -10.34
C PHE A 127 15.66 -21.69 -11.21
N THR A 128 15.43 -22.12 -12.45
CA THR A 128 14.58 -21.38 -13.40
C THR A 128 13.12 -21.38 -12.94
N SER A 129 12.65 -22.52 -12.45
CA SER A 129 11.32 -22.69 -11.86
C SER A 129 11.05 -21.77 -10.66
N ASP A 130 12.04 -21.59 -9.76
CA ASP A 130 11.93 -20.66 -8.63
C ASP A 130 11.86 -19.20 -9.11
N ARG A 131 12.64 -18.84 -10.13
CA ARG A 131 12.61 -17.49 -10.73
C ARG A 131 11.27 -17.19 -11.40
N GLU A 132 10.71 -18.14 -12.16
CA GLU A 132 9.39 -18.00 -12.78
C GLU A 132 8.30 -17.81 -11.74
N LEU A 133 8.38 -18.55 -10.64
CA LEU A 133 7.46 -18.42 -9.51
C LEU A 133 7.57 -17.03 -8.85
N MET A 134 8.79 -16.52 -8.61
CA MET A 134 9.00 -15.17 -8.09
C MET A 134 8.45 -14.09 -9.05
N LEU A 135 8.63 -14.27 -10.37
CA LEU A 135 8.09 -13.35 -11.38
C LEU A 135 6.55 -13.35 -11.39
N LYS A 136 5.91 -14.51 -11.19
CA LYS A 136 4.46 -14.62 -11.09
C LYS A 136 3.92 -13.77 -9.93
N TYR A 137 4.48 -13.93 -8.73
CA TYR A 137 4.05 -13.15 -7.56
C TYR A 137 4.43 -11.66 -7.66
N ALA A 138 5.58 -11.34 -8.28
CA ALA A 138 5.93 -9.96 -8.58
C ALA A 138 4.93 -9.32 -9.55
N THR A 139 4.45 -10.07 -10.54
CA THR A 139 3.43 -9.60 -11.48
C THR A 139 2.10 -9.36 -10.76
N THR A 140 1.67 -10.27 -9.88
CA THR A 140 0.49 -10.08 -9.04
C THR A 140 0.60 -8.81 -8.19
N GLY A 141 1.72 -8.60 -7.50
CA GLY A 141 1.94 -7.39 -6.68
C GLY A 141 1.94 -6.11 -7.52
N ARG A 142 2.52 -6.14 -8.71
CA ARG A 142 2.48 -5.02 -9.67
C ARG A 142 1.07 -4.73 -10.15
N THR A 143 0.29 -5.75 -10.50
CA THR A 143 -1.11 -5.57 -10.93
C THR A 143 -1.94 -4.94 -9.82
N LEU A 144 -1.82 -5.42 -8.57
CA LEU A 144 -2.49 -4.82 -7.41
C LEU A 144 -2.07 -3.35 -7.21
N THR A 145 -0.77 -3.05 -7.36
CA THR A 145 -0.25 -1.68 -7.27
C THR A 145 -0.82 -0.79 -8.39
N ILE A 146 -0.89 -1.28 -9.63
CA ILE A 146 -1.44 -0.54 -10.78
C ILE A 146 -2.92 -0.25 -10.57
N ILE A 147 -3.70 -1.24 -10.14
CA ILE A 147 -5.13 -1.07 -9.86
C ILE A 147 -5.33 -0.04 -8.75
N GLY A 148 -4.64 -0.18 -7.61
CA GLY A 148 -4.77 0.78 -6.51
C GLY A 148 -4.37 2.19 -6.90
N ALA A 149 -3.26 2.34 -7.63
CA ALA A 149 -2.78 3.64 -8.12
C ALA A 149 -3.73 4.24 -9.16
N SER A 150 -4.28 3.45 -10.10
CA SER A 150 -5.17 3.97 -11.13
C SER A 150 -6.46 4.53 -10.52
N PHE A 151 -7.08 3.82 -9.58
CA PHE A 151 -8.26 4.32 -8.86
C PHE A 151 -7.93 5.60 -8.08
N MET A 152 -6.80 5.63 -7.35
CA MET A 152 -6.42 6.78 -6.51
C MET A 152 -6.11 8.03 -7.35
N TYR A 153 -5.27 7.90 -8.39
CA TYR A 153 -4.93 9.03 -9.26
C TYR A 153 -6.11 9.49 -10.11
N THR A 154 -6.95 8.59 -10.63
CA THR A 154 -8.10 8.98 -11.47
C THR A 154 -9.10 9.79 -10.66
N ALA A 155 -9.54 9.28 -9.51
CA ALA A 155 -10.48 10.01 -8.65
C ALA A 155 -9.87 11.33 -8.15
N GLY A 156 -8.57 11.31 -7.86
CA GLY A 156 -7.86 12.48 -7.38
C GLY A 156 -7.67 13.60 -8.40
N ILE A 157 -7.38 13.24 -9.66
CA ILE A 157 -7.30 14.17 -10.78
C ILE A 157 -8.67 14.80 -11.03
N ILE A 158 -9.75 14.02 -11.01
CA ILE A 158 -11.09 14.56 -11.20
C ILE A 158 -11.42 15.57 -10.09
N TYR A 159 -11.10 15.25 -8.83
CA TYR A 159 -11.37 16.14 -7.71
C TYR A 159 -10.53 17.44 -7.75
N HIS A 160 -9.23 17.39 -8.03
CA HIS A 160 -8.38 18.58 -8.00
C HIS A 160 -8.37 19.39 -9.30
N LEU A 161 -8.58 18.75 -10.47
CA LEU A 161 -8.44 19.39 -11.78
C LEU A 161 -9.76 19.59 -12.53
N ILE A 162 -10.81 18.82 -12.27
CA ILE A 162 -12.07 18.92 -13.02
C ILE A 162 -13.14 19.64 -12.20
N LEU A 163 -13.35 19.23 -10.95
CA LEU A 163 -14.39 19.78 -10.09
C LEU A 163 -14.35 21.31 -9.96
N PRO A 164 -13.19 21.97 -9.77
CA PRO A 164 -13.14 23.43 -9.68
C PRO A 164 -13.66 24.11 -10.95
N PHE A 165 -13.26 23.66 -12.14
CA PHE A 165 -13.66 24.36 -13.38
C PHE A 165 -15.08 24.04 -13.84
N CYS A 166 -15.67 22.97 -13.32
CA CYS A 166 -17.03 22.58 -13.68
C CYS A 166 -18.11 23.20 -12.78
N SER A 167 -17.73 23.78 -11.64
CA SER A 167 -18.69 24.38 -10.70
C SER A 167 -18.56 25.90 -10.72
N GLU A 168 -19.56 26.59 -11.30
CA GLU A 168 -19.63 28.05 -11.28
C GLU A 168 -19.92 28.57 -9.87
N HIS A 169 -18.91 29.18 -9.23
CA HIS A 169 -19.08 29.84 -7.93
C HIS A 169 -19.31 31.34 -8.15
N LYS A 170 -20.58 31.76 -8.10
CA LYS A 170 -20.98 33.18 -8.16
C LYS A 170 -21.11 33.71 -6.74
N PHE A 171 -20.30 34.71 -6.38
CA PHE A 171 -20.46 35.47 -5.15
C PHE A 171 -20.67 36.93 -5.52
N ASN A 172 -21.78 37.54 -5.08
CA ASN A 172 -22.16 38.92 -5.40
C ASN A 172 -22.04 39.30 -6.90
N ASN A 173 -22.62 38.49 -7.80
CA ASN A 173 -22.60 38.70 -9.27
C ASN A 173 -21.21 38.71 -9.94
N GLN A 174 -20.14 38.34 -9.22
CA GLN A 174 -18.82 38.11 -9.81
C GLN A 174 -18.52 36.61 -9.86
N THR A 175 -18.03 36.14 -11.00
CA THR A 175 -17.53 34.78 -11.17
C THR A 175 -16.18 34.68 -10.47
N ILE A 176 -16.15 34.01 -9.33
CA ILE A 176 -14.90 33.76 -8.59
C ILE A 176 -14.23 32.53 -9.19
N ARG A 177 -12.91 32.60 -9.40
CA ARG A 177 -12.11 31.42 -9.77
C ARG A 177 -12.02 30.48 -8.56
N PRO A 178 -12.60 29.27 -8.63
CA PRO A 178 -12.70 28.39 -7.48
C PRO A 178 -11.37 27.70 -7.17
N LEU A 179 -11.06 27.60 -5.87
CA LEU A 179 -9.90 26.90 -5.35
C LEU A 179 -10.38 25.64 -4.61
N VAL A 180 -9.71 24.51 -4.81
CA VAL A 180 -10.00 23.25 -4.10
C VAL A 180 -9.91 23.43 -2.58
N TYR A 181 -8.93 24.21 -2.13
CA TYR A 181 -8.80 24.65 -0.74
C TYR A 181 -9.07 26.15 -0.70
N PRO A 182 -10.24 26.58 -0.22
CA PRO A 182 -10.54 27.99 -0.02
C PRO A 182 -9.53 28.63 0.93
N THR A 183 -9.27 29.91 0.74
CA THR A 183 -8.29 30.65 1.56
C THR A 183 -8.95 31.75 2.36
N TYR A 184 -8.40 31.99 3.53
CA TYR A 184 -8.91 33.00 4.44
C TYR A 184 -8.96 34.38 3.77
N SER A 185 -10.13 35.01 3.83
CA SER A 185 -10.51 36.23 3.12
C SER A 185 -9.55 37.40 3.36
N LYS A 186 -8.95 37.49 4.54
CA LYS A 186 -7.98 38.54 4.88
C LYS A 186 -6.59 38.34 4.28
N PHE A 187 -6.27 37.18 3.71
CA PHE A 187 -4.98 37.00 3.03
C PHE A 187 -4.85 37.82 1.75
N GLY A 188 -5.93 38.44 1.25
CA GLY A 188 -5.89 39.47 0.22
C GLY A 188 -5.39 38.98 -1.15
N GLN A 189 -6.14 39.27 -2.22
CA GLN A 189 -5.72 39.01 -3.62
C GLN A 189 -5.47 37.52 -4.02
N SER A 190 -6.00 36.51 -3.31
CA SER A 190 -5.87 35.09 -3.72
C SER A 190 -6.48 34.74 -5.08
N HIS A 191 -7.38 35.60 -5.58
CA HIS A 191 -8.03 35.45 -6.89
C HIS A 191 -7.34 36.26 -8.02
N ILE A 192 -6.29 37.03 -7.71
CA ILE A 192 -5.58 37.87 -8.68
C ILE A 192 -4.36 37.12 -9.23
N SER A 193 -4.12 37.24 -10.54
CA SER A 193 -2.93 36.68 -11.18
C SER A 193 -1.68 37.51 -10.81
N PRO A 194 -0.53 36.91 -10.45
CA PRO A 194 -0.16 35.49 -10.57
C PRO A 194 -0.41 34.62 -9.32
N VAL A 195 -0.97 35.19 -8.25
CA VAL A 195 -1.11 34.53 -6.94
C VAL A 195 -2.05 33.33 -7.02
N TYR A 196 -3.16 33.48 -7.74
CA TYR A 196 -4.10 32.38 -7.99
C TYR A 196 -3.42 31.16 -8.63
N GLU A 197 -2.64 31.38 -9.70
CA GLU A 197 -1.97 30.28 -10.40
C GLU A 197 -0.96 29.56 -9.49
N ILE A 198 -0.21 30.30 -8.67
CA ILE A 198 0.74 29.73 -7.70
C ILE A 198 0.01 28.88 -6.66
N MET A 199 -1.09 29.38 -6.09
CA MET A 199 -1.88 28.65 -5.09
C MET A 199 -2.51 27.39 -5.68
N TYR A 200 -3.03 27.48 -6.91
CA TYR A 200 -3.60 26.34 -7.61
C TYR A 200 -2.57 25.24 -7.87
N VAL A 201 -1.34 25.62 -8.27
CA VAL A 201 -0.22 24.67 -8.41
C VAL A 201 0.12 24.03 -7.06
N ALA A 202 0.16 24.81 -5.97
CA ALA A 202 0.40 24.27 -4.63
C ALA A 202 -0.69 23.27 -4.21
N HIS A 203 -1.97 23.53 -4.52
CA HIS A 203 -3.07 22.60 -4.26
C HIS A 203 -2.96 21.31 -5.09
N CYS A 204 -2.56 21.41 -6.37
CA CYS A 204 -2.27 20.24 -7.20
C CYS A 204 -1.13 19.40 -6.62
N MET A 205 -0.08 20.05 -6.10
CA MET A 205 1.04 19.38 -5.44
C MET A 205 0.60 18.70 -4.14
N CYS A 206 -0.27 19.34 -3.36
CA CYS A 206 -0.91 18.75 -2.18
C CYS A 206 -1.69 17.49 -2.57
N GLY A 207 -2.61 17.59 -3.54
CA GLY A 207 -3.37 16.46 -4.06
C GLY A 207 -2.47 15.31 -4.54
N TYR A 208 -1.48 15.62 -5.38
CA TYR A 208 -0.51 14.62 -5.85
C TYR A 208 0.21 13.91 -4.70
N THR A 209 0.62 14.64 -3.67
CA THR A 209 1.27 14.05 -2.48
C THR A 209 0.35 13.07 -1.80
N ILE A 210 -0.91 13.46 -1.56
CA ILE A 210 -1.89 12.63 -0.90
C ILE A 210 -2.12 11.31 -1.67
N TYR A 211 -2.36 11.41 -2.97
CA TYR A 211 -2.61 10.24 -3.82
C TYR A 211 -1.38 9.33 -3.92
N SER A 212 -0.19 9.92 -4.03
CA SER A 212 1.07 9.18 -4.14
C SER A 212 1.45 8.48 -2.84
N VAL A 213 1.16 9.08 -1.68
CA VAL A 213 1.40 8.45 -0.37
C VAL A 213 0.50 7.26 -0.15
N THR A 214 -0.80 7.40 -0.44
CA THR A 214 -1.78 6.30 -0.31
C THR A 214 -1.47 5.17 -1.30
N ALA A 215 -1.25 5.50 -2.58
CA ALA A 215 -0.87 4.51 -3.59
C ALA A 215 0.48 3.85 -3.28
N GLY A 216 1.44 4.61 -2.73
CA GLY A 216 2.74 4.11 -2.29
C GLY A 216 2.64 3.14 -1.11
N ALA A 217 1.72 3.37 -0.17
CA ALA A 217 1.46 2.45 0.94
C ALA A 217 0.93 1.11 0.44
N CYS A 218 -0.12 1.12 -0.38
CA CYS A 218 -0.66 -0.06 -1.03
C CYS A 218 0.40 -0.77 -1.90
N GLY A 219 1.22 0.00 -2.62
CA GLY A 219 2.28 -0.53 -3.48
C GLY A 219 3.41 -1.22 -2.72
N LEU A 220 3.84 -0.68 -1.57
CA LEU A 220 4.80 -1.35 -0.68
C LEU A 220 4.22 -2.61 -0.06
N ALA A 221 2.98 -2.54 0.43
CA ALA A 221 2.28 -3.71 0.97
C ALA A 221 2.19 -4.82 -0.08
N ALA A 222 1.73 -4.49 -1.29
CA ALA A 222 1.63 -5.43 -2.41
C ALA A 222 3.00 -6.04 -2.76
N LEU A 223 4.03 -5.20 -2.92
CA LEU A 223 5.38 -5.64 -3.28
C LEU A 223 5.96 -6.62 -2.25
N PHE A 224 5.92 -6.26 -0.98
CA PHE A 224 6.59 -7.05 0.06
C PHE A 224 5.79 -8.30 0.43
N ALA A 225 4.46 -8.19 0.55
CA ALA A 225 3.62 -9.33 0.88
C ALA A 225 3.61 -10.36 -0.26
N THR A 226 3.49 -9.96 -1.54
CA THR A 226 3.53 -10.95 -2.63
C THR A 226 4.92 -11.56 -2.79
N HIS A 227 6.00 -10.82 -2.51
CA HIS A 227 7.34 -11.39 -2.43
C HIS A 227 7.44 -12.45 -1.32
N ALA A 228 6.92 -12.15 -0.12
CA ALA A 228 6.86 -13.12 0.97
C ALA A 228 6.04 -14.37 0.58
N CYS A 229 4.87 -14.19 -0.05
CA CYS A 229 4.06 -15.29 -0.58
C CYS A 229 4.83 -16.14 -1.60
N GLY A 230 5.61 -15.51 -2.48
CA GLY A 230 6.48 -16.20 -3.44
C GLY A 230 7.55 -17.03 -2.75
N GLN A 231 8.22 -16.47 -1.73
CA GLN A 231 9.21 -17.19 -0.95
C GLN A 231 8.60 -18.35 -0.14
N ILE A 232 7.41 -18.17 0.43
CA ILE A 232 6.66 -19.26 1.10
C ILE A 232 6.34 -20.36 0.09
N GLN A 233 5.91 -20.00 -1.13
CA GLN A 233 5.58 -21.00 -2.14
C GLN A 233 6.82 -21.78 -2.61
N ILE A 234 7.99 -21.14 -2.74
CA ILE A 234 9.26 -21.82 -2.99
C ILE A 234 9.60 -22.78 -1.85
N LEU A 235 9.42 -22.32 -0.60
CA LEU A 235 9.66 -23.15 0.59
C LEU A 235 8.76 -24.39 0.61
N VAL A 236 7.49 -24.22 0.27
CA VAL A 236 6.50 -25.29 0.12
C VAL A 236 6.95 -26.31 -0.93
N THR A 237 7.36 -25.86 -2.11
CA THR A 237 7.79 -26.79 -3.16
C THR A 237 9.08 -27.53 -2.80
N ARG A 238 9.98 -26.91 -2.02
CA ARG A 238 11.17 -27.58 -1.48
C ARG A 238 10.83 -28.57 -0.36
N LEU A 239 9.79 -28.31 0.42
CA LEU A 239 9.25 -29.24 1.43
C LEU A 239 8.64 -30.47 0.78
N GLU A 240 7.88 -30.30 -0.32
CA GLU A 240 7.30 -31.40 -1.09
C GLU A 240 8.39 -32.27 -1.76
N ASP A 241 9.47 -31.65 -2.24
CA ASP A 241 10.63 -32.32 -2.85
C ASP A 241 11.68 -32.79 -1.82
N LEU A 242 11.36 -32.82 -0.53
CA LEU A 242 12.34 -33.10 0.52
C LEU A 242 13.03 -34.48 0.36
N LEU A 243 12.26 -35.50 -0.04
CA LEU A 243 12.74 -36.87 -0.18
C LEU A 243 13.48 -37.10 -1.50
N THR A 244 12.92 -36.62 -2.62
CA THR A 244 13.48 -36.74 -3.98
C THR A 244 14.73 -35.88 -4.16
N GLY A 245 14.66 -34.61 -3.76
CA GLY A 245 15.80 -33.71 -3.73
C GLY A 245 16.19 -33.09 -5.06
N GLU A 246 15.29 -33.08 -6.04
CA GLU A 246 15.56 -32.56 -7.39
C GLU A 246 15.81 -31.04 -7.39
N ARG A 247 15.27 -30.32 -6.40
CA ARG A 247 15.38 -28.87 -6.21
C ARG A 247 16.42 -28.47 -5.17
N PHE A 248 17.38 -29.35 -4.92
CA PHE A 248 18.50 -29.10 -4.03
C PHE A 248 19.83 -29.30 -4.76
N GLN A 249 20.93 -28.94 -4.10
CA GLN A 249 22.25 -29.22 -4.64
C GLN A 249 22.43 -30.74 -4.82
N PRO A 250 23.13 -31.18 -5.89
CA PRO A 250 23.45 -32.58 -6.11
C PRO A 250 24.11 -33.21 -4.88
N ASN A 251 23.74 -34.45 -4.55
CA ASN A 251 24.26 -35.20 -3.40
C ASN A 251 23.93 -34.62 -2.00
N SER A 252 23.03 -33.63 -1.90
CA SER A 252 22.56 -33.15 -0.60
C SER A 252 21.77 -34.24 0.14
N ASN A 253 22.16 -34.53 1.38
CA ASN A 253 21.39 -35.43 2.24
C ASN A 253 20.15 -34.73 2.81
N VAL A 254 19.17 -35.50 3.26
CA VAL A 254 17.90 -35.00 3.82
C VAL A 254 18.12 -34.01 4.97
N HIS A 255 19.11 -34.25 5.84
CA HIS A 255 19.42 -33.34 6.94
C HIS A 255 19.86 -31.96 6.46
N HIS A 256 20.69 -31.90 5.43
CA HIS A 256 21.13 -30.65 4.80
C HIS A 256 19.95 -29.94 4.13
N ARG A 257 19.07 -30.68 3.44
CA ARG A 257 17.86 -30.13 2.82
C ARG A 257 16.94 -29.47 3.85
N ILE A 258 16.69 -30.14 4.98
CA ILE A 258 15.92 -29.57 6.09
C ILE A 258 16.60 -28.32 6.65
N ALA A 259 17.93 -28.32 6.81
CA ALA A 259 18.66 -27.14 7.29
C ALA A 259 18.47 -25.93 6.33
N VAL A 260 18.49 -26.17 5.02
CA VAL A 260 18.20 -25.14 4.00
C VAL A 260 16.76 -24.64 4.11
N ILE A 261 15.78 -25.53 4.25
CA ILE A 261 14.36 -25.18 4.45
C ILE A 261 14.20 -24.31 5.71
N VAL A 262 14.72 -24.75 6.85
CA VAL A 262 14.63 -24.00 8.13
C VAL A 262 15.29 -22.62 8.00
N LYS A 263 16.47 -22.54 7.38
CA LYS A 263 17.17 -21.27 7.16
C LYS A 263 16.34 -20.31 6.30
N ASN A 264 15.71 -20.82 5.24
CA ASN A 264 14.84 -20.03 4.38
C ASN A 264 13.57 -19.59 5.11
N HIS A 265 12.93 -20.48 5.88
CA HIS A 265 11.76 -20.14 6.67
C HIS A 265 12.05 -19.02 7.68
N VAL A 266 13.15 -19.13 8.44
CA VAL A 266 13.58 -18.09 9.39
C VAL A 266 13.85 -16.76 8.68
N ARG A 267 14.43 -16.79 7.48
CA ARG A 267 14.66 -15.58 6.68
C ARG A 267 13.35 -14.91 6.25
N ILE A 268 12.36 -15.69 5.82
CA ILE A 268 11.03 -15.20 5.45
C ILE A 268 10.35 -14.56 6.67
N LEU A 269 10.39 -15.22 7.83
CA LEU A 269 9.82 -14.69 9.07
C LEU A 269 10.47 -13.36 9.46
N ARG A 270 11.81 -13.27 9.43
CA ARG A 270 12.53 -12.02 9.70
C ARG A 270 12.16 -10.91 8.72
N PHE A 271 12.08 -11.23 7.43
CA PHE A 271 11.64 -10.26 6.41
C PHE A 271 10.24 -9.75 6.72
N ALA A 272 9.29 -10.65 7.00
CA ALA A 272 7.92 -10.29 7.32
C ALA A 272 7.80 -9.42 8.59
N THR A 273 8.60 -9.68 9.63
CA THR A 273 8.65 -8.81 10.81
C THR A 273 9.07 -7.39 10.45
N VAL A 274 10.07 -7.21 9.59
CA VAL A 274 10.49 -5.87 9.15
C VAL A 274 9.42 -5.22 8.27
N VAL A 275 8.73 -5.98 7.43
CA VAL A 275 7.60 -5.49 6.61
C VAL A 275 6.47 -4.99 7.50
N GLU A 276 6.10 -5.76 8.54
CA GLU A 276 5.08 -5.34 9.49
C GLU A 276 5.51 -4.08 10.26
N GLU A 277 6.76 -3.96 10.69
CA GLU A 277 7.26 -2.74 11.32
C GLU A 277 7.22 -1.48 10.42
N VAL A 278 7.29 -1.66 9.10
CA VAL A 278 7.16 -0.58 8.11
C VAL A 278 5.71 -0.18 7.93
N LEU A 279 4.80 -1.15 7.87
CA LEU A 279 3.41 -0.93 7.46
C LEU A 279 2.46 -0.70 8.64
N GLN A 280 2.74 -1.22 9.83
CA GLN A 280 1.77 -1.25 10.95
C GLN A 280 1.19 0.12 11.30
N GLU A 281 2.03 1.16 11.36
CA GLU A 281 1.61 2.53 11.72
C GLU A 281 0.87 3.22 10.57
N VAL A 282 1.34 3.02 9.33
CA VAL A 282 0.68 3.58 8.15
C VAL A 282 -0.70 2.95 7.96
N CYS A 283 -0.80 1.63 8.13
CA CYS A 283 -2.05 0.90 8.10
C CYS A 283 -2.97 1.32 9.25
N LEU A 284 -2.45 1.60 10.45
CA LEU A 284 -3.27 2.12 11.54
C LEU A 284 -3.93 3.45 11.15
N VAL A 285 -3.12 4.40 10.67
CA VAL A 285 -3.61 5.72 10.24
C VAL A 285 -4.58 5.60 9.07
N GLU A 286 -4.32 4.70 8.11
CA GLU A 286 -5.22 4.39 6.99
C GLU A 286 -6.58 3.86 7.49
N PHE A 287 -6.58 2.86 8.37
CA PHE A 287 -7.82 2.23 8.84
C PHE A 287 -8.63 3.12 9.77
N SER A 288 -7.97 3.88 10.66
CA SER A 288 -8.68 4.80 11.54
C SER A 288 -9.33 5.95 10.77
N SER A 289 -8.66 6.47 9.74
CA SER A 289 -9.18 7.56 8.91
C SER A 289 -10.21 7.10 7.88
N SER A 290 -10.14 5.85 7.41
CA SER A 290 -11.02 5.35 6.35
C SER A 290 -12.48 5.29 6.76
N VAL A 291 -12.79 4.92 8.01
CA VAL A 291 -14.16 4.90 8.52
C VAL A 291 -14.80 6.29 8.41
N CYS A 292 -14.10 7.32 8.89
CA CYS A 292 -14.58 8.71 8.79
C CYS A 292 -14.65 9.17 7.33
N THR A 293 -13.64 8.87 6.52
CA THR A 293 -13.57 9.30 5.12
C THR A 293 -14.70 8.69 4.29
N ILE A 294 -14.94 7.38 4.42
CA ILE A 294 -16.01 6.66 3.72
C ILE A 294 -17.38 7.21 4.15
N CYS A 295 -17.61 7.35 5.46
CA CYS A 295 -18.85 7.93 5.98
C CYS A 295 -19.12 9.35 5.43
N LEU A 296 -18.10 10.21 5.39
CA LEU A 296 -18.25 11.58 4.88
C LEU A 296 -18.53 11.60 3.38
N LEU A 297 -17.85 10.77 2.59
CA LEU A 297 -18.09 10.66 1.15
C LEU A 297 -19.51 10.16 0.85
N GLU A 298 -19.99 9.15 1.58
CA GLU A 298 -21.38 8.69 1.46
C GLU A 298 -22.38 9.81 1.77
N TYR A 299 -22.11 10.61 2.81
CA TYR A 299 -22.94 11.77 3.15
C TYR A 299 -22.93 12.83 2.05
N TYR A 300 -21.75 13.17 1.50
CA TYR A 300 -21.64 14.15 0.41
C TYR A 300 -22.39 13.69 -0.85
N CYS A 301 -22.36 12.40 -1.19
CA CYS A 301 -23.18 11.84 -2.26
C CYS A 301 -24.67 12.08 -2.01
N ILE A 302 -25.17 11.90 -0.78
CA ILE A 302 -26.59 12.14 -0.45
C ILE A 302 -26.94 13.62 -0.57
N VAL A 303 -26.07 14.52 -0.10
CA VAL A 303 -26.27 15.96 -0.18
C VAL A 303 -26.34 16.42 -1.63
N ASP A 304 -25.37 16.03 -2.46
CA ASP A 304 -25.28 16.48 -3.85
C ASP A 304 -26.38 15.85 -4.71
N TRP A 305 -26.80 14.62 -4.39
CA TRP A 305 -27.99 14.00 -4.99
C TRP A 305 -29.26 14.84 -4.74
N LYS A 306 -29.45 15.32 -3.50
CA LYS A 306 -30.62 16.15 -3.16
C LYS A 306 -30.57 17.54 -3.81
N ALA A 307 -29.36 18.05 -4.07
CA ALA A 307 -29.14 19.34 -4.71
C ALA A 307 -29.17 19.29 -6.25
N ASP A 308 -29.37 18.11 -6.86
CA ASP A 308 -29.23 17.84 -8.32
C ASP A 308 -27.86 18.27 -8.89
N ASP A 309 -26.82 18.30 -8.05
CA ASP A 309 -25.43 18.56 -8.49
C ASP A 309 -24.80 17.25 -9.00
N ARG A 310 -25.02 16.98 -10.28
CA ARG A 310 -24.54 15.76 -10.95
C ARG A 310 -23.01 15.64 -10.99
N ILE A 311 -22.32 16.78 -11.03
CA ILE A 311 -20.85 16.81 -11.15
C ILE A 311 -20.22 16.53 -9.78
N GLY A 312 -20.72 17.18 -8.73
CA GLY A 312 -20.35 16.91 -7.35
C GLY A 312 -20.60 15.44 -6.99
N LEU A 313 -21.82 14.95 -7.22
CA LEU A 313 -22.22 13.55 -6.98
C LEU A 313 -21.27 12.55 -7.65
N THR A 314 -21.01 12.72 -8.95
CA THR A 314 -20.13 11.80 -9.70
C THR A 314 -18.71 11.80 -9.13
N THR A 315 -18.20 12.98 -8.76
CA THR A 315 -16.85 13.13 -8.21
C THR A 315 -16.73 12.46 -6.84
N TYR A 316 -17.66 12.71 -5.91
CA TYR A 316 -17.64 12.10 -4.58
C TYR A 316 -17.88 10.59 -4.65
N PHE A 317 -18.73 10.12 -5.56
CA PHE A 317 -18.93 8.69 -5.78
C PHE A 317 -17.66 7.99 -6.28
N LEU A 318 -16.93 8.61 -7.23
CA LEU A 318 -15.64 8.07 -7.69
C LEU A 318 -14.59 8.04 -6.59
N LEU A 319 -14.52 9.06 -5.73
CA LEU A 319 -13.67 9.06 -4.55
C LEU A 319 -14.05 7.93 -3.59
N PHE A 320 -15.34 7.78 -3.27
CA PHE A 320 -15.86 6.72 -2.41
C PHE A 320 -15.41 5.33 -2.91
N VAL A 321 -15.63 5.03 -4.20
CA VAL A 321 -15.21 3.77 -4.81
C VAL A 321 -13.69 3.60 -4.70
N SER A 322 -12.91 4.65 -4.97
CA SER A 322 -11.45 4.62 -4.92
C SER A 322 -10.88 4.32 -3.52
N PHE A 323 -11.45 4.92 -2.47
CA PHE A 323 -11.06 4.64 -1.08
C PHE A 323 -11.44 3.22 -0.65
N CYS A 324 -12.66 2.78 -0.97
CA CYS A 324 -13.10 1.41 -0.72
C CYS A 324 -12.16 0.39 -1.35
N PHE A 325 -11.77 0.59 -2.62
CA PHE A 325 -10.82 -0.29 -3.30
C PHE A 325 -9.42 -0.27 -2.66
N ASN A 326 -8.93 0.87 -2.18
CA ASN A 326 -7.62 0.92 -1.51
C ASN A 326 -7.60 0.11 -0.22
N ILE A 327 -8.61 0.25 0.64
CA ILE A 327 -8.71 -0.55 1.87
C ILE A 327 -8.91 -2.02 1.53
N TYR A 328 -9.76 -2.33 0.55
CA TYR A 328 -9.96 -3.70 0.08
C TYR A 328 -8.64 -4.35 -0.38
N ILE A 329 -7.83 -3.65 -1.18
CA ILE A 329 -6.53 -4.17 -1.65
C ILE A 329 -5.60 -4.47 -0.48
N LEU A 330 -5.48 -3.56 0.50
CA LEU A 330 -4.67 -3.78 1.70
C LEU A 330 -5.12 -5.01 2.49
N CYS A 331 -6.43 -5.15 2.73
CA CYS A 331 -7.01 -6.31 3.40
C CYS A 331 -6.80 -7.61 2.62
N TYR A 332 -7.01 -7.57 1.30
CA TYR A 332 -6.82 -8.73 0.43
C TYR A 332 -5.37 -9.22 0.46
N ILE A 333 -4.40 -8.29 0.43
CA ILE A 333 -2.97 -8.62 0.52
C ILE A 333 -2.65 -9.27 1.87
N GLY A 334 -3.19 -8.73 2.98
CA GLY A 334 -3.03 -9.30 4.31
C GLY A 334 -3.61 -10.71 4.41
N GLU A 335 -4.82 -10.92 3.89
CA GLU A 335 -5.51 -12.21 3.85
C GLU A 335 -4.69 -13.27 3.09
N VAL A 336 -4.24 -12.94 1.87
CA VAL A 336 -3.46 -13.87 1.04
C VAL A 336 -2.14 -14.25 1.71
N LEU A 337 -1.46 -13.30 2.36
CA LEU A 337 -0.21 -13.59 3.08
C LEU A 337 -0.46 -14.51 4.28
N MET A 338 -1.52 -14.24 5.04
CA MET A 338 -1.93 -15.05 6.18
C MET A 338 -2.28 -16.48 5.73
N GLU A 339 -3.13 -16.63 4.71
CA GLU A 339 -3.55 -17.93 4.17
C GLU A 339 -2.34 -18.76 3.71
N LYS A 340 -1.41 -18.15 2.96
CA LYS A 340 -0.20 -18.83 2.47
C LYS A 340 0.70 -19.28 3.61
N SER A 341 0.87 -18.45 4.63
CA SER A 341 1.72 -18.79 5.79
C SER A 341 1.11 -19.91 6.64
N THR A 342 -0.21 -19.93 6.84
CA THR A 342 -0.91 -21.00 7.56
C THR A 342 -0.81 -22.33 6.80
N LYS A 343 -0.95 -22.30 5.47
CA LYS A 343 -0.89 -23.50 4.63
C LYS A 343 0.47 -24.22 4.70
N LEU A 344 1.56 -23.50 4.97
CA LEU A 344 2.90 -24.06 5.14
C LEU A 344 2.91 -25.19 6.19
N GLY A 345 2.22 -24.99 7.31
CA GLY A 345 2.13 -25.97 8.40
C GLY A 345 1.44 -27.26 7.97
N SER A 346 0.29 -27.13 7.31
CA SER A 346 -0.48 -28.27 6.80
C SER A 346 0.33 -29.08 5.78
N ILE A 347 1.07 -28.42 4.88
CA ILE A 347 1.92 -29.11 3.90
C ILE A 347 3.07 -29.84 4.61
N CYS A 348 3.71 -29.19 5.58
CA CYS A 348 4.78 -29.81 6.36
C CYS A 348 4.30 -31.08 7.10
N TYR A 349 3.06 -31.08 7.59
CA TYR A 349 2.43 -32.24 8.23
C TYR A 349 2.14 -33.39 7.24
N MET A 350 1.78 -33.06 5.99
CA MET A 350 1.44 -34.05 4.95
C MET A 350 2.65 -34.70 4.26
N ILE A 351 3.88 -34.28 4.59
CA ILE A 351 5.09 -34.96 4.12
C ILE A 351 5.10 -36.41 4.63
N ASN A 352 5.66 -37.34 3.87
CA ASN A 352 5.89 -38.73 4.27
C ASN A 352 6.92 -38.85 5.41
N TRP A 353 6.62 -38.29 6.58
CA TRP A 353 7.50 -38.14 7.74
C TRP A 353 7.97 -39.47 8.30
N TYR A 354 7.20 -40.55 8.10
CA TYR A 354 7.54 -41.91 8.48
C TYR A 354 8.75 -42.47 7.71
N GLN A 355 9.14 -41.85 6.59
CA GLN A 355 10.34 -42.19 5.82
C GLN A 355 11.58 -41.41 6.28
N LEU A 356 11.44 -40.49 7.24
CA LEU A 356 12.51 -39.63 7.72
C LEU A 356 13.12 -40.17 9.02
N SER A 357 14.38 -39.83 9.28
CA SER A 357 15.01 -40.15 10.56
C SER A 357 14.34 -39.38 11.72
N PRO A 358 14.36 -39.90 12.97
CA PRO A 358 13.75 -39.23 14.11
C PRO A 358 14.25 -37.79 14.34
N LYS A 359 15.54 -37.55 14.06
CA LYS A 359 16.15 -36.20 14.12
C LYS A 359 15.54 -35.25 13.08
N SER A 360 15.29 -35.74 11.86
CA SER A 360 14.64 -34.97 10.79
C SER A 360 13.18 -34.65 11.11
N VAL A 361 12.44 -35.62 11.66
CA VAL A 361 11.05 -35.41 12.09
C VAL A 361 10.96 -34.30 13.15
N ARG A 362 11.85 -34.30 14.15
CA ARG A 362 11.88 -33.25 15.18
C ARG A 362 12.07 -31.84 14.61
N ASN A 363 12.86 -31.69 13.55
CA ASN A 363 13.04 -30.39 12.88
C ASN A 363 11.78 -29.93 12.14
N LEU A 364 11.01 -30.87 11.55
CA LEU A 364 9.74 -30.56 10.90
C LEU A 364 8.68 -30.11 11.92
N ILE A 365 8.66 -30.70 13.12
CA ILE A 365 7.76 -30.27 14.20
C ILE A 365 7.97 -28.79 14.54
N LEU A 366 9.22 -28.31 14.55
CA LEU A 366 9.50 -26.89 14.79
C LEU A 366 8.94 -25.99 13.67
N ILE A 367 9.00 -26.43 12.41
CA ILE A 367 8.41 -25.70 11.29
C ILE A 367 6.89 -25.62 11.44
N ILE A 368 6.25 -26.73 11.81
CA ILE A 368 4.80 -26.81 12.07
C ILE A 368 4.42 -25.87 13.22
N ALA A 369 5.12 -25.95 14.36
CA ALA A 369 4.86 -25.10 15.52
C ALA A 369 4.99 -23.60 15.17
N MET A 370 6.01 -23.22 14.40
CA MET A 370 6.17 -21.84 13.96
C MET A 370 5.08 -21.40 12.98
N SER A 371 4.60 -22.29 12.11
CA SER A 371 3.51 -21.98 11.16
C SER A 371 2.14 -21.83 11.83
N SER A 372 1.96 -22.33 13.07
CA SER A 372 0.78 -22.04 13.90
C SER A 372 0.68 -20.57 14.32
N HIS A 373 1.76 -19.81 14.16
CA HIS A 373 1.79 -18.35 14.27
C HIS A 373 1.98 -17.76 12.86
N PRO A 374 0.89 -17.64 12.07
CA PRO A 374 0.98 -17.21 10.69
C PRO A 374 1.53 -15.79 10.57
N ILE A 375 2.11 -15.52 9.42
CA ILE A 375 2.58 -14.18 9.08
C ILE A 375 1.35 -13.31 8.84
N LYS A 376 1.22 -12.26 9.63
CA LYS A 376 0.11 -11.32 9.58
C LYS A 376 0.63 -9.93 9.27
N LEU A 377 -0.23 -9.11 8.68
CA LEU A 377 -0.05 -7.67 8.66
C LEU A 377 -1.16 -7.09 9.53
N SER A 378 -0.82 -6.15 10.39
CA SER A 378 -1.79 -5.52 11.29
C SER A 378 -1.81 -4.01 11.14
N ALA A 379 -2.97 -3.42 11.46
CA ALA A 379 -3.10 -2.00 11.77
C ALA A 379 -2.71 -1.80 13.24
N GLY A 380 -1.52 -1.24 13.47
CA GLY A 380 -1.03 -0.87 14.80
C GLY A 380 -0.89 -2.02 15.80
N ARG A 381 -0.78 -3.28 15.35
CA ARG A 381 -0.86 -4.50 16.19
C ARG A 381 -2.18 -4.64 16.96
N MET A 382 -3.21 -3.90 16.57
CA MET A 382 -4.53 -3.95 17.19
C MET A 382 -5.48 -4.84 16.38
N VAL A 383 -5.44 -4.72 15.06
CA VAL A 383 -6.37 -5.39 14.15
C VAL A 383 -5.62 -5.97 12.96
N ASP A 384 -5.85 -7.26 12.70
CA ASP A 384 -5.28 -7.95 11.53
C ASP A 384 -5.93 -7.43 10.23
N LEU A 385 -5.10 -7.23 9.21
CA LEU A 385 -5.56 -6.88 7.86
C LEU A 385 -6.19 -8.13 7.21
N SER A 386 -7.52 -8.15 7.16
CA SER A 386 -8.31 -9.26 6.63
C SER A 386 -9.55 -8.76 5.90
N LEU A 387 -10.15 -9.60 5.06
CA LEU A 387 -11.41 -9.27 4.40
C LEU A 387 -12.55 -9.07 5.40
N THR A 388 -12.50 -9.75 6.55
CA THR A 388 -13.43 -9.53 7.66
C THR A 388 -13.31 -8.12 8.23
N THR A 389 -12.09 -7.64 8.45
CA THR A 389 -11.84 -6.27 8.92
C THR A 389 -12.35 -5.22 7.93
N PHE A 390 -12.18 -5.44 6.62
CA PHE A 390 -12.76 -4.57 5.58
C PHE A 390 -14.29 -4.50 5.67
N GLY A 391 -14.95 -5.66 5.81
CA GLY A 391 -16.40 -5.70 6.01
C GLY A 391 -16.85 -4.95 7.25
N ASN A 392 -16.08 -5.00 8.33
CA ASN A 392 -16.36 -4.22 9.55
C ASN A 392 -16.23 -2.72 9.32
N VAL A 393 -15.18 -2.26 8.60
CA VAL A 393 -15.00 -0.84 8.25
C VAL A 393 -16.21 -0.31 7.48
N LEU A 394 -16.71 -1.05 6.47
CA LEU A 394 -17.88 -0.64 5.71
C LEU A 394 -19.14 -0.58 6.58
N LYS A 395 -19.41 -1.60 7.39
CA LYS A 395 -20.56 -1.64 8.31
C LYS A 395 -20.54 -0.46 9.28
N THR A 396 -19.38 -0.19 9.87
CA THR A 396 -19.19 0.92 10.81
C THR A 396 -19.37 2.27 10.13
N SER A 397 -18.90 2.44 8.89
CA SER A 397 -19.09 3.68 8.11
C SER A 397 -20.57 3.97 7.87
N VAL A 398 -21.35 2.96 7.45
CA VAL A 398 -22.80 3.10 7.25
C VAL A 398 -23.54 3.39 8.56
N ALA A 399 -23.12 2.78 9.68
CA ALA A 399 -23.71 3.07 10.99
C ALA A 399 -23.47 4.54 11.41
N TYR A 400 -22.25 5.05 11.22
CA TYR A 400 -21.94 6.46 11.46
C TYR A 400 -22.68 7.39 10.49
N LEU A 401 -22.89 6.98 9.24
CA LEU A 401 -23.70 7.72 8.29
C LEU A 401 -25.14 7.86 8.79
N SER A 402 -25.76 6.79 9.30
CA SER A 402 -27.10 6.86 9.89
C SER A 402 -27.16 7.88 11.03
N PHE A 403 -26.17 7.87 11.92
CA PHE A 403 -26.08 8.84 13.01
C PHE A 403 -25.89 10.28 12.50
N LEU A 404 -24.98 10.50 11.55
CA LEU A 404 -24.72 11.81 10.95
C LEU A 404 -25.98 12.38 10.28
N ARG A 405 -26.76 11.53 9.58
CA ARG A 405 -28.02 11.93 8.98
C ARG A 405 -29.04 12.40 10.01
N THR A 406 -29.16 11.74 11.15
CA THR A 406 -30.09 12.14 12.23
C THR A 406 -29.66 13.41 12.96
N LEU A 407 -28.37 13.74 12.98
CA LEU A 407 -27.88 14.97 13.61
C LEU A 407 -27.97 16.20 12.71
N VAL A 408 -27.84 16.01 11.40
CA VAL A 408 -27.72 17.13 10.44
C VAL A 408 -29.02 17.37 9.65
N MET A 409 -29.88 16.35 9.48
CA MET A 409 -31.28 16.52 9.02
C MET A 409 -32.21 16.54 10.22
#